data_AF-A0A0B4C0J5-F1
#
_entry.id   AF-A0A0B4C0J5-F1
#
_cell.length_a   1.000
_cell.length_b   1.000
_cell.length_c   1.000
_cell.angle_alpha   90.00
_cell.angle_beta   90.00
_cell.angle_gamma   90.00
#
_symmetry.space_group_name_H-M   'P 1'
#
loop_
_entity.id
_entity.type
_entity.pdbx_description
1 polymer ?
#
loop_
_entity_poly.entity_id
_entity_poly.type
_entity_poly.pdbx_seq_one_letter_code
_entity_poly.pdbx_strand_id
1 'polypeptide(L)'
;MRWRDRLFPELRSADGAKIYVSRSRVEANLGRFKNEEHLEHVLRTFGYDIFHPQNHSIAEQVKVYRTASHVVLAESSAIHLINLVCSSTQRVALIQRRPKLHSSIKRATRYFARAQIVGIDAILNFEGEKGVAWPAYRGISTVDFDQILLALEELSFIKPSTTRLKQETLKMRPLDDAAISNNVSVLSRTWEP
;
A
#
# COMPACT_ATOMS: atom_id res chain seq x y z
N MET A 1 -1.38 -18.28 22.25
CA MET A 1 -2.01 -18.30 20.91
C MET A 1 -2.98 -17.11 20.81
N ARG A 2 -2.82 -16.18 19.84
CA ARG A 2 -3.71 -15.01 19.74
C ARG A 2 -5.04 -15.41 19.05
N TRP A 3 -6.13 -14.68 19.31
CA TRP A 3 -7.46 -14.99 18.75
C TRP A 3 -7.50 -15.00 17.22
N ARG A 4 -6.66 -14.20 16.57
CA ARG A 4 -6.55 -14.08 15.11
C ARG A 4 -5.89 -15.27 14.45
N ASP A 5 -4.98 -15.94 15.14
CA ASP A 5 -4.34 -17.17 14.65
C ASP A 5 -5.31 -18.36 14.67
N ARG A 6 -6.43 -18.23 15.40
CA ARG A 6 -7.55 -19.18 15.39
C ARG A 6 -8.55 -18.90 14.28
N LEU A 7 -8.60 -17.67 13.77
CA LEU A 7 -9.31 -17.36 12.54
C LEU A 7 -8.41 -17.85 11.41
N PHE A 8 -8.84 -18.81 10.61
CA PHE A 8 -8.11 -19.36 9.45
C PHE A 8 -6.72 -19.96 9.74
N PRO A 9 -6.62 -20.99 10.61
CA PRO A 9 -5.37 -21.68 10.94
C PRO A 9 -4.68 -22.36 9.75
N GLU A 10 -5.41 -22.60 8.67
CA GLU A 10 -4.95 -23.19 7.40
C GLU A 10 -4.22 -22.20 6.49
N LEU A 11 -4.47 -20.90 6.65
CA LEU A 11 -3.91 -19.84 5.80
C LEU A 11 -2.61 -19.27 6.38
N ARG A 12 -1.65 -20.14 6.69
CA ARG A 12 -0.46 -19.76 7.47
C ARG A 12 0.74 -19.29 6.65
N SER A 13 0.86 -19.70 5.38
CA SER A 13 2.02 -19.36 4.57
C SER A 13 1.78 -18.13 3.71
N ALA A 14 2.75 -17.21 3.73
CA ALA A 14 2.82 -16.04 2.85
C ALA A 14 3.79 -16.30 1.68
N ASP A 15 3.66 -17.47 1.06
CA ASP A 15 4.43 -17.92 -0.10
C ASP A 15 3.63 -17.88 -1.39
N GLY A 16 2.39 -17.39 -1.34
CA GLY A 16 1.51 -17.26 -2.47
C GLY A 16 1.85 -16.08 -3.40
N ALA A 17 0.93 -15.80 -4.33
CA ALA A 17 1.11 -14.83 -5.38
C ALA A 17 1.43 -13.40 -4.90
N LYS A 18 2.01 -12.60 -5.79
CA LYS A 18 2.09 -11.15 -5.61
C LYS A 18 0.77 -10.55 -6.04
N ILE A 19 0.20 -9.64 -5.24
CA ILE A 19 -1.09 -9.03 -5.55
C ILE A 19 -1.01 -7.51 -5.58
N TYR A 20 -1.71 -6.90 -6.54
CA TYR A 20 -2.00 -5.48 -6.55
C TYR A 20 -3.48 -5.26 -6.22
N VAL A 21 -3.73 -4.60 -5.09
CA VAL A 21 -5.09 -4.28 -4.64
C VAL A 21 -5.51 -2.96 -5.28
N SER A 22 -6.28 -3.09 -6.35
CA SER A 22 -6.67 -1.98 -7.24
C SER A 22 -8.04 -1.40 -6.89
N ARG A 23 -8.17 -0.09 -7.10
CA ARG A 23 -9.41 0.69 -7.03
C ARG A 23 -9.90 1.16 -8.40
N SER A 24 -9.27 0.77 -9.52
CA SER A 24 -9.65 1.26 -10.86
C SER A 24 -11.13 1.03 -11.18
N ARG A 25 -11.69 -0.10 -10.72
CA ARG A 25 -13.09 -0.50 -10.89
C ARG A 25 -14.04 0.04 -9.82
N VAL A 26 -13.59 0.98 -8.98
CA VAL A 26 -14.45 1.71 -8.06
C VAL A 26 -14.87 3.01 -8.75
N GLU A 27 -16.12 3.42 -8.51
CA GLU A 27 -16.65 4.70 -9.02
C GLU A 27 -15.70 5.87 -8.71
N ALA A 28 -15.50 6.76 -9.68
CA ALA A 28 -14.51 7.83 -9.59
C ALA A 28 -14.79 8.77 -8.40
N ASN A 29 -16.07 8.97 -8.05
CA ASN A 29 -16.51 9.78 -6.92
C ASN A 29 -16.27 9.12 -5.54
N LEU A 30 -15.74 7.90 -5.49
CA LEU A 30 -15.30 7.23 -4.27
C LEU A 30 -13.77 7.28 -4.13
N GLY A 31 -13.12 8.06 -5.01
CA GLY A 31 -11.71 8.38 -4.98
C GLY A 31 -10.80 7.23 -5.43
N ARG A 32 -10.00 7.48 -6.47
CA ARG A 32 -9.04 6.55 -7.08
C ARG A 32 -7.86 7.31 -7.69
N PHE A 33 -6.89 6.61 -8.26
CA PHE A 33 -5.87 7.24 -9.10
C PHE A 33 -6.45 7.56 -10.48
N LYS A 34 -5.95 8.60 -11.14
CA LYS A 34 -6.13 8.74 -12.59
C LYS A 34 -5.32 7.63 -13.28
N ASN A 35 -5.91 6.98 -14.28
CA ASN A 35 -5.28 5.95 -15.10
C ASN A 35 -4.69 4.77 -14.30
N GLU A 36 -5.33 4.35 -13.21
CA GLU A 36 -4.88 3.22 -12.39
C GLU A 36 -4.74 1.91 -13.18
N GLU A 37 -5.54 1.75 -14.23
CA GLU A 37 -5.48 0.63 -15.17
C GLU A 37 -4.12 0.51 -15.87
N HIS A 38 -3.41 1.63 -16.06
CA HIS A 38 -2.05 1.62 -16.58
C HIS A 38 -1.09 0.97 -15.57
N LEU A 39 -1.18 1.35 -14.30
CA LEU A 39 -0.38 0.74 -13.23
C LEU A 39 -0.69 -0.75 -13.08
N GLU A 40 -1.95 -1.16 -13.21
CA GLU A 40 -2.30 -2.58 -13.25
C GLU A 40 -1.60 -3.31 -14.40
N HIS A 41 -1.63 -2.76 -15.61
CA HIS A 41 -1.00 -3.37 -16.77
C HIS A 41 0.51 -3.55 -16.52
N VAL A 42 1.18 -2.52 -16.01
CA VAL A 42 2.60 -2.57 -15.68
C VAL A 42 2.87 -3.62 -14.59
N LEU A 43 2.11 -3.63 -13.49
CA LEU A 43 2.33 -4.58 -12.39
C LEU A 43 2.06 -6.03 -12.82
N ARG A 44 1.13 -6.29 -13.74
CA ARG A 44 0.96 -7.63 -14.36
C ARG A 44 2.26 -8.10 -15.02
N THR A 45 3.02 -7.22 -15.68
CA THR A 45 4.31 -7.59 -16.28
C THR A 45 5.36 -8.03 -15.25
N PHE A 46 5.21 -7.59 -13.99
CA PHE A 46 6.06 -7.99 -12.87
C PHE A 46 5.51 -9.20 -12.08
N GLY A 47 4.48 -9.87 -12.62
CA GLY A 47 3.87 -11.07 -12.04
C GLY A 47 2.89 -10.78 -10.90
N TYR A 48 2.27 -9.60 -10.89
CA TYR A 48 1.21 -9.28 -9.93
C TYR A 48 -0.17 -9.69 -10.46
N ASP A 49 -0.93 -10.39 -9.63
CA ASP A 49 -2.36 -10.59 -9.81
C ASP A 49 -3.11 -9.32 -9.41
N ILE A 50 -4.01 -8.85 -10.27
CA ILE A 50 -4.80 -7.65 -9.99
C ILE A 50 -6.06 -8.05 -9.24
N PHE A 51 -6.18 -7.57 -8.02
CA PHE A 51 -7.27 -7.90 -7.12
C PHE A 51 -8.17 -6.67 -6.91
N HIS A 52 -9.47 -6.83 -7.16
CA HIS A 52 -10.48 -5.79 -6.99
C HIS A 52 -11.42 -6.13 -5.83
N PRO A 53 -11.16 -5.64 -4.60
CA PRO A 53 -11.80 -6.15 -3.39
C PRO A 53 -13.33 -6.08 -3.41
N GLN A 54 -13.90 -5.07 -4.08
CA GLN A 54 -15.34 -4.86 -4.19
C GLN A 54 -16.08 -5.98 -4.93
N ASN A 55 -15.36 -6.82 -5.68
CA ASN A 55 -15.92 -7.95 -6.40
C ASN A 55 -15.88 -9.27 -5.60
N HIS A 56 -15.38 -9.23 -4.36
CA HIS A 56 -15.12 -10.42 -3.55
C HIS A 56 -15.74 -10.29 -2.16
N SER A 57 -16.19 -11.41 -1.62
CA SER A 57 -16.61 -11.51 -0.23
C SER A 57 -15.45 -11.23 0.72
N ILE A 58 -15.75 -10.83 1.95
CA ILE A 58 -14.73 -10.62 2.99
C ILE A 58 -13.91 -11.90 3.23
N ALA A 59 -14.53 -13.08 3.17
CA ALA A 59 -13.81 -14.35 3.36
C ALA A 59 -12.76 -14.58 2.26
N GLU A 60 -13.10 -14.29 1.00
CA GLU A 60 -12.15 -14.38 -0.13
C GLU A 60 -11.05 -13.32 -0.02
N GLN A 61 -11.39 -12.09 0.37
CA GLN A 61 -10.40 -11.04 0.64
C GLN A 61 -9.40 -11.47 1.73
N VAL A 62 -9.89 -12.03 2.84
CA VAL A 62 -9.03 -12.55 3.91
C VAL A 62 -8.12 -13.66 3.39
N LYS A 63 -8.66 -14.59 2.58
CA LYS A 63 -7.87 -15.65 1.96
C LYS A 63 -6.72 -15.08 1.14
N VAL A 64 -7.04 -14.23 0.18
CA VAL A 64 -6.06 -13.61 -0.72
C VAL A 64 -5.02 -12.80 0.05
N TYR A 65 -5.46 -11.93 0.97
CA TYR A 65 -4.56 -11.06 1.73
C TYR A 65 -3.64 -11.81 2.68
N ARG A 66 -4.03 -12.99 3.16
CA ARG A 66 -3.22 -13.75 4.12
C ARG A 66 -2.22 -14.68 3.43
N THR A 67 -2.52 -15.15 2.23
CA THR A 67 -1.65 -16.06 1.48
C THR A 67 -0.68 -15.35 0.55
N ALA A 68 -0.94 -14.09 0.16
CA ALA A 68 -0.06 -13.35 -0.74
C ALA A 68 1.35 -13.18 -0.14
N SER A 69 2.41 -13.32 -0.94
CA SER A 69 3.77 -13.02 -0.47
C SER A 69 4.06 -11.52 -0.46
N HIS A 70 3.52 -10.81 -1.46
CA HIS A 70 3.66 -9.38 -1.64
C HIS A 70 2.29 -8.75 -1.89
N VAL A 71 2.03 -7.64 -1.21
CA VAL A 71 0.80 -6.86 -1.39
C VAL A 71 1.21 -5.43 -1.73
N VAL A 72 0.96 -4.99 -2.95
CA VAL A 72 0.96 -3.57 -3.29
C VAL A 72 -0.50 -3.13 -3.30
N LEU A 73 -0.84 -2.01 -2.67
CA LEU A 73 -2.22 -1.55 -2.64
C LEU A 73 -2.34 -0.07 -2.93
N ALA A 74 -3.34 0.29 -3.74
CA ALA A 74 -3.86 1.64 -3.80
C ALA A 74 -4.57 1.95 -2.48
N GLU A 75 -4.28 3.11 -1.88
CA GLU A 75 -4.84 3.50 -0.59
C GLU A 75 -6.38 3.49 -0.59
N SER A 76 -6.94 2.62 0.25
CA SER A 76 -8.34 2.22 0.26
C SER A 76 -8.75 1.66 1.62
N SER A 77 -10.04 1.36 1.80
CA SER A 77 -10.54 0.64 2.98
C SER A 77 -9.94 -0.76 3.15
N ALA A 78 -9.39 -1.37 2.09
CA ALA A 78 -8.76 -2.69 2.14
C ALA A 78 -7.57 -2.73 3.11
N ILE A 79 -6.85 -1.61 3.32
CA ILE A 79 -5.75 -1.54 4.30
C ILE A 79 -6.20 -1.91 5.70
N HIS A 80 -7.46 -1.61 6.07
CA HIS A 80 -7.97 -1.97 7.37
C HIS A 80 -8.05 -3.48 7.53
N LEU A 81 -8.58 -4.21 6.53
CA LEU A 81 -8.63 -5.67 6.59
C LEU A 81 -7.23 -6.28 6.52
N ILE A 82 -6.34 -5.76 5.65
CA ILE A 82 -4.94 -6.21 5.54
C ILE A 82 -4.23 -6.07 6.90
N ASN A 83 -4.36 -4.92 7.58
CA ASN A 83 -3.80 -4.72 8.93
C ASN A 83 -4.29 -5.78 9.93
N LEU A 84 -5.50 -6.32 9.75
CA LEU A 84 -6.08 -7.30 10.66
C LEU A 84 -5.65 -8.74 10.37
N VAL A 85 -5.24 -9.05 9.14
CA VAL A 85 -5.01 -10.45 8.70
C VAL A 85 -3.62 -10.71 8.14
N CYS A 86 -2.81 -9.68 7.93
CA CYS A 86 -1.47 -9.85 7.39
C CYS A 86 -0.57 -10.68 8.32
N SER A 87 0.30 -11.48 7.71
CA SER A 87 1.34 -12.23 8.38
C SER A 87 2.62 -11.39 8.50
N SER A 88 3.43 -11.64 9.53
CA SER A 88 4.73 -10.98 9.71
C SER A 88 5.76 -11.30 8.63
N THR A 89 5.52 -12.34 7.82
CA THR A 89 6.38 -12.74 6.70
C THR A 89 6.03 -12.04 5.39
N GLN A 90 4.92 -11.29 5.33
CA GLN A 90 4.49 -10.58 4.13
C GLN A 90 5.19 -9.25 3.96
N ARG A 91 5.34 -8.83 2.70
CA ARG A 91 5.76 -7.48 2.34
C ARG A 91 4.55 -6.70 1.85
N VAL A 92 4.30 -5.52 2.42
CA VAL A 92 3.12 -4.70 2.06
C VAL A 92 3.55 -3.28 1.73
N ALA A 93 3.18 -2.77 0.54
CA ALA A 93 3.42 -1.40 0.10
C ALA A 93 2.09 -0.67 -0.17
N LEU A 94 1.89 0.47 0.48
CA LEU A 94 0.70 1.30 0.37
C LEU A 94 1.00 2.54 -0.48
N ILE A 95 0.41 2.62 -1.67
CA ILE A 95 0.50 3.81 -2.53
C ILE A 95 -0.55 4.83 -2.07
N GLN A 96 -0.09 6.00 -1.63
CA GLN A 96 -0.97 7.05 -1.10
C GLN A 96 -1.80 7.69 -2.21
N ARG A 97 -3.08 7.92 -1.94
CA ARG A 97 -4.01 8.61 -2.85
C ARG A 97 -4.34 10.03 -2.43
N ARG A 98 -4.07 10.38 -1.18
CA ARG A 98 -4.34 11.70 -0.62
C ARG A 98 -3.08 12.28 0.02
N PRO A 99 -2.89 13.61 -0.05
CA PRO A 99 -1.70 14.28 0.50
C PRO A 99 -1.46 13.98 1.99
N LYS A 100 -2.53 13.65 2.73
CA LYS A 100 -2.45 13.27 4.13
C LYS A 100 -3.20 11.96 4.39
N LEU A 101 -2.45 10.92 4.76
CA LEU A 101 -3.05 9.68 5.25
C LEU A 101 -3.88 9.93 6.51
N HIS A 102 -5.08 9.36 6.55
CA HIS A 102 -5.98 9.49 7.68
C HIS A 102 -5.40 8.80 8.94
N SER A 103 -5.61 9.41 10.10
CA SER A 103 -5.05 8.92 11.37
C SER A 103 -5.53 7.51 11.75
N SER A 104 -6.73 7.12 11.32
CA SER A 104 -7.22 5.75 11.54
C SER A 104 -6.39 4.69 10.81
N ILE A 105 -5.90 5.00 9.60
CA ILE A 105 -5.02 4.08 8.85
C ILE A 105 -3.69 3.97 9.60
N LYS A 106 -3.09 5.10 9.96
CA LYS A 106 -1.81 5.13 10.71
C LYS A 106 -1.91 4.32 12.01
N ARG A 107 -2.95 4.56 12.82
CA ARG A 107 -3.17 3.83 14.07
C ARG A 107 -3.43 2.35 13.83
N ALA A 108 -4.27 2.00 12.86
CA ALA A 108 -4.57 0.60 12.57
C ALA A 108 -3.31 -0.15 12.12
N THR A 109 -2.46 0.46 11.30
CA THR A 109 -1.18 -0.13 10.89
C THR A 109 -0.26 -0.30 12.09
N ARG A 110 -0.10 0.73 12.93
CA ARG A 110 0.73 0.64 14.16
C ARG A 110 0.29 -0.45 15.12
N TYR A 111 -1.02 -0.59 15.38
CA TYR A 111 -1.51 -1.46 16.44
C TYR A 111 -1.96 -2.85 15.99
N PHE A 112 -2.29 -3.04 14.72
CA PHE A 112 -2.82 -4.31 14.23
C PHE A 112 -1.91 -5.03 13.24
N ALA A 113 -1.19 -4.29 12.40
CA ALA A 113 -0.39 -4.92 11.35
C ALA A 113 0.76 -5.73 11.94
N ARG A 114 0.96 -6.93 11.39
CA ARG A 114 2.13 -7.77 11.69
C ARG A 114 3.21 -7.64 10.64
N ALA A 115 2.80 -7.39 9.39
CA ALA A 115 3.70 -7.11 8.29
C ALA A 115 4.31 -5.72 8.45
N GLN A 116 5.55 -5.56 7.98
CA GLN A 116 6.09 -4.23 7.73
C GLN A 116 5.33 -3.61 6.54
N ILE A 117 4.57 -2.55 6.82
CA ILE A 117 3.86 -1.79 5.80
C ILE A 117 4.64 -0.53 5.49
N VAL A 118 5.04 -0.36 4.23
CA VAL A 118 5.75 0.82 3.74
C VAL A 118 4.82 1.71 2.93
N GLY A 119 4.87 3.03 3.15
CA GLY A 119 4.08 4.01 2.39
C GLY A 119 4.86 4.56 1.21
N ILE A 120 4.20 4.75 0.07
CA ILE A 120 4.75 5.38 -1.14
C ILE A 120 3.90 6.63 -1.41
N ASP A 121 4.53 7.81 -1.32
CA ASP A 121 3.93 9.07 -1.70
C ASP A 121 4.47 9.51 -3.07
N ALA A 122 3.62 9.43 -4.08
CA ALA A 122 3.92 9.79 -5.46
C ALA A 122 2.84 10.71 -6.04
N ILE A 123 2.15 11.47 -5.20
CA ILE A 123 1.03 12.32 -5.62
C ILE A 123 1.58 13.58 -6.30
N LEU A 124 1.28 13.74 -7.59
CA LEU A 124 1.59 14.95 -8.37
C LEU A 124 0.50 16.01 -8.20
N ASN A 125 -0.77 15.57 -8.23
CA ASN A 125 -1.91 16.44 -8.05
C ASN A 125 -3.03 15.73 -7.31
N PHE A 126 -3.84 16.49 -6.57
CA PHE A 126 -5.02 15.97 -5.88
C PHE A 126 -6.21 16.89 -6.14
N GLU A 127 -7.21 16.36 -6.82
CA GLU A 127 -8.47 17.03 -7.12
C GLU A 127 -9.53 16.57 -6.13
N GLY A 128 -9.75 17.37 -5.08
CA GLY A 128 -10.84 17.21 -4.11
C GLY A 128 -11.36 18.57 -3.66
N GLU A 129 -12.55 18.61 -3.06
CA GLU A 129 -13.11 19.89 -2.59
C GLU A 129 -12.22 20.51 -1.49
N LYS A 130 -11.78 21.74 -1.71
CA LYS A 130 -10.93 22.49 -0.78
C LYS A 130 -11.71 22.80 0.51
N GLY A 131 -11.05 22.63 1.66
CA GLY A 131 -11.53 23.16 2.94
C GLY A 131 -12.51 22.30 3.73
N VAL A 132 -12.81 21.06 3.31
CA VAL A 132 -13.75 20.19 4.01
C VAL A 132 -13.12 18.80 4.25
N ALA A 133 -13.23 18.28 5.48
CA ALA A 133 -12.57 17.03 5.89
C ALA A 133 -13.20 15.75 5.26
N TRP A 134 -14.48 15.82 4.86
CA TRP A 134 -15.26 14.69 4.35
C TRP A 134 -15.11 14.40 2.83
N PRO A 135 -14.94 15.39 1.94
CA PRO A 135 -14.71 15.18 0.51
C PRO A 135 -13.33 14.61 0.14
N ALA A 136 -12.35 14.61 1.03
CA ALA A 136 -11.02 14.08 0.73
C ALA A 136 -11.03 12.57 0.36
N TYR A 137 -12.02 11.81 0.82
CA TYR A 137 -12.19 10.40 0.40
C TYR A 137 -12.65 10.27 -1.05
N ARG A 138 -13.33 11.27 -1.60
CA ARG A 138 -13.87 11.27 -2.97
C ARG A 138 -12.91 11.83 -4.01
N GLY A 139 -11.85 12.50 -3.57
CA GLY A 139 -10.91 13.17 -4.48
C GLY A 139 -10.19 12.19 -5.40
N ILE A 140 -9.76 12.67 -6.56
CA ILE A 140 -8.99 11.91 -7.54
C ILE A 140 -7.55 12.42 -7.52
N SER A 141 -6.58 11.52 -7.47
CA SER A 141 -5.17 11.92 -7.53
C SER A 141 -4.53 11.55 -8.85
N THR A 142 -3.73 12.45 -9.38
CA THR A 142 -2.70 12.12 -10.37
C THR A 142 -1.46 11.69 -9.61
N VAL A 143 -0.91 10.53 -9.96
CA VAL A 143 0.31 9.99 -9.36
C VAL A 143 1.41 9.87 -10.41
N ASP A 144 2.65 9.94 -9.95
CA ASP A 144 3.83 9.66 -10.75
C ASP A 144 4.08 8.15 -10.77
N PHE A 145 3.81 7.51 -11.91
CA PHE A 145 3.99 6.06 -12.04
C PHE A 145 5.46 5.65 -12.04
N ASP A 146 6.35 6.47 -12.59
CA ASP A 146 7.79 6.17 -12.60
C ASP A 146 8.32 6.20 -11.17
N GLN A 147 7.91 7.20 -10.38
CA GLN A 147 8.22 7.27 -8.96
C GLN A 147 7.72 6.05 -8.17
N ILE A 148 6.50 5.57 -8.48
CA ILE A 148 5.96 4.35 -7.86
C ILE A 148 6.84 3.13 -8.21
N LEU A 149 7.20 2.96 -9.49
CA LEU A 149 8.01 1.83 -9.94
C LEU A 149 9.42 1.87 -9.34
N LEU A 150 10.07 3.04 -9.30
CA LEU A 150 11.35 3.23 -8.64
C LEU A 150 11.30 2.82 -7.16
N ALA A 151 10.28 3.30 -6.43
CA ALA A 151 10.10 2.93 -5.02
C ALA A 151 9.87 1.42 -4.86
N LEU A 152 9.04 0.80 -5.71
CA LEU A 152 8.81 -0.64 -5.66
C LEU A 152 10.07 -1.46 -5.99
N GLU A 153 10.93 -0.97 -6.87
CA GLU A 153 12.22 -1.59 -7.19
C GLU A 153 13.19 -1.50 -6.01
N GLU A 154 13.39 -0.31 -5.45
CA GLU A 154 14.24 -0.08 -4.28
C GLU A 154 13.80 -0.92 -3.07
N LEU A 155 12.49 -1.05 -2.90
CA LEU A 155 11.86 -1.86 -1.85
C LEU A 155 11.73 -3.34 -2.22
N SER A 156 12.31 -3.78 -3.34
CA SER A 156 12.34 -5.18 -3.80
C SER A 156 10.96 -5.85 -4.00
N PHE A 157 9.92 -5.06 -4.28
CA PHE A 157 8.60 -5.55 -4.68
C PHE A 157 8.56 -6.00 -6.14
N ILE A 158 9.34 -5.33 -6.99
CA ILE A 158 9.57 -5.68 -8.40
C ILE A 158 11.06 -5.94 -8.63
N LYS A 159 11.38 -6.65 -9.71
CA LYS A 159 12.77 -6.81 -10.15
C LYS A 159 13.24 -5.51 -10.82
N PRO A 160 14.56 -5.23 -10.81
CA PRO A 160 15.10 -4.09 -11.52
C PRO A 160 14.66 -4.05 -12.97
N SER A 161 14.09 -2.92 -13.38
CA SER A 161 13.76 -2.71 -14.78
C SER A 161 15.03 -2.30 -15.54
N THR A 162 15.28 -2.90 -16.70
CA THR A 162 16.45 -2.57 -17.54
C THR A 162 16.39 -1.15 -18.11
N THR A 163 15.24 -0.48 -18.04
CA THR A 163 15.01 0.88 -18.52
C THR A 163 15.28 1.87 -17.39
N ARG A 164 16.56 2.13 -17.15
CA ARG A 164 17.01 3.05 -16.10
C ARG A 164 16.82 4.50 -16.55
N LEU A 165 15.69 5.12 -16.23
CA LEU A 165 15.61 6.58 -16.20
C LEU A 165 16.29 7.03 -14.90
N LYS A 166 17.56 7.43 -15.05
CA LYS A 166 18.23 8.30 -14.09
C LYS A 166 17.37 9.55 -13.93
N GLN A 167 16.96 9.89 -12.70
CA GLN A 167 17.14 11.23 -12.17
C GLN A 167 16.78 11.31 -10.68
N GLU A 168 17.85 11.40 -9.89
CA GLU A 168 17.99 12.26 -8.71
C GLU A 168 16.94 12.11 -7.59
N THR A 169 17.37 11.35 -6.57
CA THR A 169 17.08 11.64 -5.16
C THR A 169 15.62 11.88 -4.86
N LEU A 170 14.82 10.81 -5.04
CA LEU A 170 13.48 10.75 -4.51
C LEU A 170 13.55 11.03 -3.02
N LYS A 171 13.02 12.18 -2.59
CA LYS A 171 12.83 12.47 -1.16
C LYS A 171 11.87 11.41 -0.61
N MET A 172 12.42 10.29 -0.14
CA MET A 172 11.76 9.45 0.85
C MET A 172 11.53 10.36 2.06
N ARG A 173 10.34 10.98 2.12
CA ARG A 173 9.89 11.59 3.35
C ARG A 173 9.59 10.44 4.29
N PRO A 174 10.29 10.32 5.44
CA PRO A 174 9.72 9.58 6.55
C PRO A 174 8.32 10.14 6.79
N LEU A 175 7.33 9.28 7.02
CA LEU A 175 6.08 9.75 7.61
C LEU A 175 6.46 10.43 8.93
N ASP A 176 6.43 11.77 8.96
CA ASP A 176 6.89 12.58 10.10
C ASP A 176 6.34 12.03 11.43
N ASP A 177 7.23 11.46 12.25
CA ASP A 177 7.00 11.13 13.66
C ASP A 177 8.02 11.91 14.50
N ALA A 178 8.09 13.23 14.25
CA ALA A 178 8.83 14.13 15.11
C ALA A 178 8.53 15.66 14.90
N ALA A 179 7.81 16.46 15.69
CA ALA A 179 7.13 16.23 16.95
C ALA A 179 7.69 15.02 17.70
N ILE A 180 9.00 15.06 18.05
CA ILE A 180 9.85 14.09 18.82
C ILE A 180 11.29 14.03 18.24
N SER A 181 12.17 14.84 18.79
CA SER A 181 13.55 15.02 18.35
C SER A 181 14.48 13.83 18.62
N ASN A 182 15.48 13.67 17.73
CA ASN A 182 16.94 13.57 17.97
C ASN A 182 17.66 12.60 17.02
N ASN A 183 18.77 13.09 16.48
CA ASN A 183 19.62 12.50 15.44
C ASN A 183 20.28 11.16 15.81
N VAL A 184 20.41 10.27 14.82
CA VAL A 184 21.68 9.83 14.17
C VAL A 184 21.45 8.48 13.46
N SER A 185 21.90 8.46 12.21
CA SER A 185 21.99 7.45 11.15
C SER A 185 22.35 6.00 11.56
N VAL A 186 21.74 5.03 10.88
CA VAL A 186 22.37 4.06 9.94
C VAL A 186 21.23 3.36 9.20
N LEU A 187 21.41 3.20 7.88
CA LEU A 187 20.50 2.55 6.93
C LEU A 187 20.13 1.15 7.40
N SER A 188 18.84 0.79 7.27
CA SER A 188 18.16 -0.32 7.94
C SER A 188 17.82 -0.04 9.41
N ARG A 189 16.52 0.13 9.69
CA ARG A 189 15.97 -0.11 11.03
C ARG A 189 14.73 -0.95 10.89
N THR A 190 14.84 -2.18 11.36
CA THR A 190 13.72 -2.97 11.87
C THR A 190 12.89 -2.08 12.80
N TRP A 191 11.62 -1.94 12.47
CA TRP A 191 10.65 -1.23 13.31
C TRP A 191 10.44 -2.03 14.60
N GLU A 192 10.81 -1.46 15.75
CA GLU A 192 10.47 -1.97 17.09
C GLU A 192 9.25 -1.19 17.63
N PRO A 193 8.38 -1.85 18.41
CA PRO A 193 6.99 -1.45 18.67
C PRO A 193 6.80 -0.16 19.49
#